data_AF-A0A2E0SFY4-F1
#
_entry.id   AF-A0A2E0SFY4-F1
#
_cell.length_a   1.000
_cell.length_b   1.000
_cell.length_c   1.000
_cell.angle_alpha   90.00
_cell.angle_beta   90.00
_cell.angle_gamma   90.00
#
_symmetry.space_group_name_H-M   'P 1'
#
loop_
_entity.id
_entity.type
_entity.pdbx_description
1 polymer ?
#
loop_
_entity_poly.entity_id
_entity_poly.type
_entity_poly.pdbx_seq_one_letter_code
_entity_poly.pdbx_strand_id
1 'polypeptide(L)'
;MTYEAAHAFEKEAERLGVSETARSKHGFMREYQLAKSAAAMRSRPLPAGVHGGETWGIKRGNFVKRHMAQYRKNPTYRRFLALIMWAFRPPGGVPHDRSRRSAGRRSGGRRSRRSGGHRRR
;
A
#
# COMPACT_ATOMS: atom_id res chain seq x y z
N MET A 1 16.06 -0.93 -3.00
CA MET A 1 14.91 -1.06 -3.92
C MET A 1 15.14 -0.09 -5.07
N THR A 2 14.82 -0.47 -6.29
CA THR A 2 14.91 0.40 -7.48
C THR A 2 13.58 1.11 -7.73
N TYR A 3 13.58 2.14 -8.59
CA TYR A 3 12.35 2.81 -9.00
C TYR A 3 11.37 1.83 -9.67
N GLU A 4 11.84 1.03 -10.63
CA GLU A 4 11.00 0.07 -11.36
C GLU A 4 10.28 -0.90 -10.43
N ALA A 5 10.99 -1.42 -9.42
CA ALA A 5 10.41 -2.32 -8.44
C ALA A 5 9.33 -1.65 -7.57
N ALA A 6 9.45 -0.34 -7.30
CA ALA A 6 8.41 0.41 -6.59
C ALA A 6 7.24 0.79 -7.51
N HIS A 7 7.53 1.22 -8.74
CA HIS A 7 6.57 1.64 -9.76
C HIS A 7 5.64 0.49 -10.17
N ALA A 8 6.10 -0.76 -10.14
CA ALA A 8 5.26 -1.94 -10.38
C ALA A 8 4.01 -2.00 -9.47
N PHE A 9 4.03 -1.36 -8.30
CA PHE A 9 2.93 -1.34 -7.35
C PHE A 9 2.08 -0.06 -7.42
N GLU A 10 2.41 0.88 -8.31
CA GLU A 10 1.80 2.22 -8.32
C GLU A 10 0.30 2.18 -8.64
N LYS A 11 -0.10 1.41 -9.66
CA LYS A 11 -1.52 1.20 -10.02
C LYS A 11 -2.34 0.62 -8.86
N GLU A 12 -1.75 -0.30 -8.11
CA GLU A 12 -2.43 -0.94 -6.98
C GLU A 12 -2.52 0.00 -5.77
N ALA A 13 -1.47 0.79 -5.52
CA ALA A 13 -1.48 1.84 -4.53
C ALA A 13 -2.50 2.95 -4.87
N GLU A 14 -2.65 3.27 -6.16
CA GLU A 14 -3.67 4.18 -6.67
C GLU A 14 -5.08 3.67 -6.40
N ARG A 15 -5.37 2.43 -6.81
CA ARG A 15 -6.66 1.78 -6.59
C ARG A 15 -7.09 1.77 -5.13
N LEU A 16 -6.12 1.69 -4.20
CA LEU A 16 -6.35 1.65 -2.75
C LEU A 16 -6.21 3.01 -2.04
N GLY A 17 -5.99 4.10 -2.79
CA GLY A 17 -5.84 5.45 -2.24
C GLY A 17 -4.64 5.59 -1.30
N VAL A 18 -3.54 4.89 -1.56
CA VAL A 18 -2.35 4.86 -0.69
C VAL A 18 -1.28 5.81 -1.21
N SER A 19 -0.68 6.57 -0.28
CA SER A 19 0.49 7.43 -0.49
C SER A 19 0.37 8.36 -1.70
N GLU A 20 -0.76 9.07 -1.83
CA GLU A 20 -1.01 10.05 -2.89
C GLU A 20 0.12 11.08 -3.03
N THR A 21 0.64 11.61 -1.92
CA THR A 21 1.80 12.53 -1.92
C THR A 21 3.05 11.91 -2.54
N ALA A 22 3.22 10.59 -2.46
CA ALA A 22 4.36 9.92 -3.08
C ALA A 22 4.15 9.72 -4.59
N ARG A 23 2.91 9.42 -5.02
CA ARG A 23 2.54 9.16 -6.41
C ARG A 23 2.22 10.41 -7.23
N SER A 24 2.08 11.56 -6.59
CA SER A 24 1.73 12.79 -7.31
C SER A 24 2.80 13.19 -8.32
N LYS A 25 2.41 14.04 -9.29
CA LYS A 25 3.30 14.54 -10.36
C LYS A 25 4.60 15.19 -9.83
N HIS A 26 4.56 15.76 -8.63
CA HIS A 26 5.69 16.37 -7.94
C HIS A 26 6.04 15.60 -6.65
N GLY A 27 5.63 14.35 -6.57
CA GLY A 27 5.75 13.48 -5.42
C GLY A 27 7.09 12.74 -5.36
N PHE A 28 7.26 12.00 -4.26
CA PHE A 28 8.50 11.25 -4.02
C PHE A 28 8.87 10.31 -5.18
N MET A 29 7.92 9.59 -5.77
CA MET A 29 8.19 8.60 -6.83
C MET A 29 8.75 9.24 -8.09
N ARG A 30 8.24 10.43 -8.47
CA ARG A 30 8.74 11.16 -9.63
C ARG A 30 10.16 11.64 -9.40
N GLU A 31 10.43 12.21 -8.23
CA GLU A 31 11.77 12.69 -7.87
C GLU A 31 12.75 11.52 -7.72
N TYR A 32 12.28 10.38 -7.22
CA TYR A 32 13.06 9.16 -7.09
C TYR A 32 13.44 8.56 -8.45
N GLN A 33 12.55 8.64 -9.44
CA GLN A 33 12.84 8.25 -10.82
C GLN A 33 14.01 9.05 -11.39
N LEU A 34 14.01 10.37 -11.15
CA LEU A 34 15.06 11.28 -11.61
C LEU A 34 16.37 11.08 -10.86
N ALA A 35 16.29 10.88 -9.53
CA ALA A 35 17.44 10.71 -8.66
C ALA A 35 18.08 9.31 -8.76
N LYS A 36 17.36 8.31 -9.28
CA LYS A 36 17.77 6.90 -9.49
C LYS A 36 18.22 6.13 -8.25
N SER A 37 18.38 6.78 -7.10
CA SER A 37 18.84 6.15 -5.86
C SER A 37 18.31 6.85 -4.60
N ALA A 38 18.23 6.11 -3.49
CA ALA A 38 17.76 6.67 -2.22
C ALA A 38 18.81 7.57 -1.57
N ALA A 39 20.09 7.36 -1.89
CA ALA A 39 21.18 8.21 -1.44
C ALA A 39 21.08 9.61 -2.05
N ALA A 40 20.79 9.71 -3.35
CA ALA A 40 20.60 10.99 -4.03
C ALA A 40 19.39 11.78 -3.50
N MET A 41 18.40 11.12 -2.90
CA MET A 41 17.26 11.82 -2.27
C MET A 41 17.66 12.57 -1.00
N ARG A 42 18.78 12.25 -0.35
CA ARG A 42 19.22 12.89 0.91
C ARG A 42 19.50 14.38 0.74
N SER A 43 20.02 14.79 -0.41
CA SER A 43 20.34 16.18 -0.74
C SER A 43 19.32 16.83 -1.66
N ARG A 44 18.30 16.09 -2.12
CA ARG A 44 17.31 16.60 -3.07
C ARG A 44 16.25 17.44 -2.35
N PRO A 45 16.18 18.76 -2.60
CA PRO A 45 15.27 19.64 -1.89
C PRO A 45 13.81 19.30 -2.24
N LEU A 46 12.91 19.52 -1.28
CA LEU A 46 11.48 19.59 -1.56
C LEU A 46 11.16 20.87 -2.35
N PRO A 47 10.04 20.90 -3.10
CA PRO A 47 9.61 22.11 -3.80
C PRO A 47 9.56 23.33 -2.86
N ALA A 48 10.09 24.45 -3.35
CA ALA A 48 10.13 25.71 -2.60
C ALA A 48 8.70 26.12 -2.20
N GLY A 49 8.51 26.49 -0.92
CA GLY A 49 7.22 26.90 -0.37
C GLY A 49 6.48 25.84 0.47
N VAL A 50 6.96 24.59 0.51
CA VAL A 50 6.23 23.53 1.24
C VAL A 50 6.82 23.24 2.64
N HIS A 51 8.15 23.22 2.81
CA HIS A 51 8.77 22.77 4.08
C HIS A 51 10.18 23.33 4.36
N GLY A 52 10.37 24.66 4.33
CA GLY A 52 11.50 25.33 5.02
C GLY A 52 12.92 24.73 4.85
N GLY A 53 13.29 24.26 3.66
CA GLY A 53 14.62 23.70 3.39
C GLY A 53 14.78 22.19 3.64
N GLU A 54 13.70 21.46 3.92
CA GLU A 54 13.75 20.00 4.03
C GLU A 54 14.07 19.31 2.68
N THR A 55 14.69 18.13 2.76
CA THR A 55 14.95 17.27 1.60
C THR A 55 13.99 16.09 1.55
N TRP A 56 13.84 15.52 0.35
CA TRP A 56 13.06 14.30 0.16
C TRP A 56 13.57 13.12 1.00
N GLY A 57 14.88 13.06 1.27
CA GLY A 57 15.49 12.04 2.12
C GLY A 57 15.05 12.15 3.58
N ILE A 58 14.96 13.37 4.13
CA ILE A 58 14.45 13.61 5.49
C ILE A 58 12.98 13.19 5.56
N LYS A 59 12.16 13.67 4.63
CA LYS A 59 10.72 13.35 4.57
C LYS A 59 10.49 11.85 4.43
N ARG A 60 11.27 11.17 3.57
CA ARG A 60 11.27 9.70 3.44
C ARG A 60 11.63 9.03 4.75
N GLY A 61 12.72 9.43 5.40
CA GLY A 61 13.16 8.85 6.67
C GLY A 61 12.07 8.93 7.74
N ASN A 62 11.47 10.11 7.90
CA ASN A 62 10.39 10.36 8.85
C ASN A 62 9.12 9.57 8.51
N PHE A 63 8.77 9.47 7.22
CA PHE A 63 7.64 8.67 6.76
C PHE A 63 7.86 7.18 7.07
N VAL A 64 9.00 6.63 6.63
CA VAL A 64 9.36 5.23 6.81
C VAL A 64 9.40 4.88 8.29
N LYS A 65 10.06 5.67 9.14
CA LYS A 65 10.15 5.42 10.59
C LYS A 65 8.76 5.23 11.23
N ARG A 66 7.83 6.16 10.94
CA ARG A 66 6.45 6.11 11.47
C ARG A 66 5.66 4.92 10.96
N HIS A 67 5.69 4.68 9.65
CA HIS A 67 4.93 3.61 9.01
C HIS A 67 5.50 2.22 9.32
N MET A 68 6.83 2.10 9.50
CA MET A 68 7.47 0.86 9.92
C MET A 68 7.02 0.43 11.30
N ALA A 69 6.97 1.36 12.27
CA ALA A 69 6.51 1.06 13.62
C ALA A 69 5.07 0.53 13.60
N GLN A 70 4.21 1.08 12.76
CA GLN A 70 2.85 0.60 12.56
C GLN A 70 2.81 -0.76 11.85
N TYR A 71 3.61 -0.93 10.80
CA TYR A 71 3.68 -2.17 10.02
C TYR A 71 4.13 -3.36 10.86
N ARG A 72 5.14 -3.17 11.73
CA ARG A 72 5.62 -4.23 12.65
C ARG A 72 4.53 -4.70 13.61
N LYS A 73 3.66 -3.79 14.07
CA LYS A 73 2.54 -4.13 14.96
C LYS A 73 1.40 -4.85 14.23
N ASN A 74 1.08 -4.39 13.03
CA ASN A 74 0.02 -4.97 12.20
C ASN A 74 0.39 -4.84 10.71
N PRO A 75 1.00 -5.88 10.13
CA PRO A 75 1.43 -5.87 8.73
C PRO A 75 0.21 -6.07 7.83
N THR A 76 -0.22 -4.99 7.18
CA THR A 76 -1.32 -5.01 6.20
C THR A 76 -0.81 -4.69 4.82
N TYR A 77 -1.51 -5.17 3.79
CA TYR A 77 -1.14 -4.92 2.40
C TYR A 77 -1.16 -3.42 2.06
N ARG A 78 -2.11 -2.64 2.58
CA ARG A 78 -2.12 -1.18 2.42
C ARG A 78 -0.87 -0.51 3.00
N ARG A 79 -0.43 -0.93 4.19
CA ARG A 79 0.78 -0.39 4.83
C ARG A 79 2.06 -0.83 4.11
N PHE A 80 2.06 -2.05 3.56
CA PHE A 80 3.11 -2.52 2.68
C PHE A 80 3.23 -1.59 1.46
N LEU A 81 2.14 -1.35 0.73
CA LEU A 81 2.12 -0.44 -0.42
C LEU A 81 2.59 0.97 -0.06
N ALA A 82 2.19 1.48 1.11
CA ALA A 82 2.60 2.80 1.57
C ALA A 82 4.13 2.90 1.69
N LEU A 83 4.78 1.88 2.23
CA LEU A 83 6.25 1.81 2.34
C LEU A 83 6.92 1.63 0.97
N ILE A 84 6.34 0.82 0.09
CA ILE A 84 6.84 0.59 -1.27
C ILE A 84 6.82 1.89 -2.10
N MET A 85 5.77 2.70 -1.99
CA MET A 85 5.68 4.01 -2.66
C MET A 85 6.76 5.02 -2.20
N TRP A 86 7.42 4.74 -1.08
CA TRP A 86 8.59 5.50 -0.62
C TRP A 86 9.91 4.76 -0.89
N ALA A 87 9.90 3.87 -1.87
CA ALA A 87 11.02 3.01 -2.28
C ALA A 87 11.66 2.28 -1.09
N PHE A 88 10.83 1.80 -0.16
CA PHE A 88 11.28 1.06 1.01
C PHE A 88 10.63 -0.33 1.05
N ARG A 89 11.46 -1.37 1.00
CA ARG A 89 11.01 -2.75 1.13
C ARG A 89 10.97 -3.14 2.61
N PRO A 90 9.79 -3.36 3.22
CA PRO A 90 9.73 -3.88 4.57
C PRO A 90 10.27 -5.33 4.64
N PRO A 91 10.92 -5.74 5.75
CA PRO A 91 11.25 -7.14 5.98
C PRO A 91 9.97 -7.96 6.19
N GLY A 92 10.03 -9.27 5.92
CA GLY A 92 8.90 -10.18 6.09
C GLY A 92 8.00 -10.38 4.86
N GLY A 93 8.41 -9.89 3.69
CA GLY A 93 7.71 -10.14 2.43
C GLY A 93 6.40 -9.35 2.27
N VAL A 94 5.62 -9.67 1.23
CA VAL A 94 4.31 -9.07 0.97
C VAL A 94 3.31 -9.70 1.94
N PRO A 95 2.60 -8.92 2.80
CA PRO A 95 1.58 -9.46 3.67
C PRO A 95 0.48 -10.17 2.88
N HIS A 96 0.02 -11.31 3.40
CA HIS A 96 -1.12 -11.99 2.81
C HIS A 96 -2.36 -11.08 2.93
N ASP A 97 -2.85 -10.62 1.78
CA ASP A 97 -4.07 -9.83 1.72
C ASP A 97 -5.27 -10.69 2.13
N ARG A 98 -5.78 -10.49 3.35
CA ARG A 98 -6.97 -11.18 3.83
C ARG A 98 -8.24 -10.68 3.12
N SER A 99 -8.20 -9.55 2.41
CA SER A 99 -9.38 -8.98 1.74
C SER A 99 -9.79 -9.76 0.48
N ARG A 100 -8.88 -10.51 -0.15
CA ARG A 100 -9.21 -11.40 -1.29
C ARG A 100 -10.00 -12.66 -0.90
N ARG A 101 -10.10 -13.02 0.38
CA ARG A 101 -10.87 -14.22 0.82
C ARG A 101 -12.38 -14.00 0.95
N SER A 102 -12.87 -12.76 0.92
CA SER A 102 -14.29 -12.48 1.17
C SER A 102 -15.19 -12.54 -0.07
N ALA A 103 -14.63 -12.75 -1.27
CA ALA A 103 -15.40 -12.81 -2.53
C ALA A 103 -15.84 -14.23 -2.94
N GLY A 104 -15.55 -15.27 -2.15
CA GLY A 104 -15.73 -16.68 -2.55
C GLY A 104 -16.86 -17.46 -1.86
N ARG A 105 -17.75 -16.84 -1.06
CA ARG A 105 -18.85 -17.55 -0.40
C ARG A 105 -20.19 -16.81 -0.54
N ARG A 106 -20.62 -16.56 -1.78
CA ARG A 106 -22.01 -16.25 -2.11
C ARG A 106 -22.44 -16.98 -3.38
N SER A 107 -22.69 -18.27 -3.22
CA SER A 107 -23.50 -19.13 -4.08
C SER A 107 -24.06 -20.17 -3.12
N GLY A 108 -25.35 -20.22 -2.79
CA GLY A 108 -26.51 -20.15 -3.67
C GLY A 108 -27.24 -21.46 -3.44
N GLY A 109 -28.17 -21.48 -2.49
CA GLY A 109 -28.84 -22.72 -2.06
C GLY A 109 -30.22 -22.44 -1.47
N ARG A 110 -31.06 -21.70 -2.21
CA ARG A 110 -32.48 -21.54 -1.92
C ARG A 110 -33.22 -22.72 -2.56
N ARG A 111 -33.64 -23.72 -1.77
CA ARG A 111 -34.76 -24.64 -2.09
C ARG A 111 -35.53 -24.84 -0.79
N SER A 112 -36.60 -24.07 -0.59
CA SER A 112 -37.99 -24.38 -0.97
C SER A 112 -38.57 -25.53 -0.16
N ARG A 113 -39.49 -25.14 0.74
CA ARG A 113 -40.43 -26.00 1.45
C ARG A 113 -41.28 -26.77 0.42
N ARG A 114 -41.50 -28.06 0.63
CA ARG A 114 -42.77 -28.67 0.25
C ARG A 114 -43.14 -29.81 1.20
N SER A 115 -44.31 -29.62 1.78
CA SER A 115 -45.04 -30.47 2.69
C SER A 115 -45.36 -31.85 2.07
N GLY A 116 -45.32 -32.89 2.89
CA GLY A 116 -45.87 -34.21 2.58
C GLY A 116 -46.11 -34.96 3.88
N GLY A 117 -47.37 -35.08 4.28
CA GLY A 117 -47.76 -35.67 5.56
C GLY A 117 -47.74 -37.19 5.58
N HIS A 118 -47.78 -37.75 6.79
CA HIS A 118 -48.40 -39.05 7.02
C HIS A 118 -49.01 -39.13 8.43
N ARG A 119 -50.34 -39.24 8.46
CA ARG A 119 -51.12 -39.86 9.54
C ARG A 119 -50.88 -41.37 9.50
N ARG A 120 -50.82 -42.00 10.67
CA ARG A 120 -51.57 -43.21 11.12
C ARG A 120 -51.00 -43.53 12.52
N ARG A 121 -51.83 -43.31 13.55
CA ARG A 121 -52.73 -44.30 14.20
C ARG A 121 -51.93 -45.36 14.95
#